data_AF-A0A238H6W1-F1
#
_entry.id   AF-A0A238H6W1-F1
#
_cell.length_a   1.000
_cell.length_b   1.000
_cell.length_c   1.000
_cell.angle_alpha   90.00
_cell.angle_beta   90.00
_cell.angle_gamma   90.00
#
_symmetry.space_group_name_H-M   'P 1'
#
loop_
_entity.id
_entity.type
_entity.pdbx_description
1 polymer ?
#
loop_
_entity_poly.entity_id
_entity_poly.type
_entity_poly.pdbx_seq_one_letter_code
_entity_poly.pdbx_strand_id
1 'polypeptide(L)'
;MTPIEFDWREILFDLRRLGLMPTQVSRELRGAISERQLRDYAEQVSAPSHWRGELILDLWCRRTGRARGDAPRRASMLRTMPSAREVQV
;
A
#
# COMPACT_ATOMS: atom_id res chain seq x y z
N MET A 1 7.43 4.93 -17.93
CA MET A 1 7.18 5.28 -16.51
C MET A 1 6.60 4.03 -15.86
N THR A 2 7.33 3.38 -14.96
CA THR A 2 6.78 2.23 -14.23
C THR A 2 5.62 2.71 -13.35
N PRO A 3 4.48 1.99 -13.30
CA PRO A 3 3.42 2.35 -12.38
C PRO A 3 3.95 2.19 -10.96
N ILE A 4 4.08 3.31 -10.25
CA ILE A 4 4.47 3.33 -8.84
C ILE A 4 3.23 2.97 -8.04
N GLU A 5 3.14 1.71 -7.63
CA GLU A 5 2.02 1.21 -6.83
C GLU A 5 2.23 1.51 -5.33
N PHE A 6 1.14 1.76 -4.61
CA PHE A 6 1.19 1.95 -3.16
C PHE A 6 1.55 0.64 -2.45
N ASP A 7 2.39 0.72 -1.42
CA ASP A 7 2.65 -0.41 -0.54
C ASP A 7 1.58 -0.50 0.55
N TRP A 8 0.50 -1.22 0.25
CA TRP A 8 -0.64 -1.38 1.16
C TRP A 8 -0.25 -2.02 2.50
N ARG A 9 0.78 -2.88 2.53
CA ARG A 9 1.28 -3.48 3.77
C ARG A 9 1.84 -2.40 4.68
N GLU A 10 2.74 -1.57 4.15
CA GLU A 10 3.37 -0.49 4.93
C GLU A 10 2.35 0.57 5.35
N ILE A 11 1.41 0.94 4.48
CA ILE A 11 0.33 1.88 4.81
C ILE A 11 -0.52 1.37 5.99
N LEU A 12 -0.96 0.11 5.93
CA LEU A 12 -1.74 -0.50 7.01
C LEU A 12 -0.90 -0.72 8.28
N PHE A 13 0.41 -0.95 8.12
CA PHE A 13 1.33 -1.09 9.23
C PHE A 13 1.53 0.24 9.98
N ASP A 14 1.62 1.36 9.27
CA ASP A 14 1.66 2.69 9.87
C ASP A 14 0.39 2.99 10.68
N LEU A 15 -0.79 2.65 10.14
CA LEU A 15 -2.04 2.76 10.89
C LEU A 15 -2.02 1.89 12.16
N ARG A 16 -1.48 0.66 12.06
CA ARG A 16 -1.33 -0.23 13.21
C ARG A 16 -0.38 0.33 14.27
N ARG A 17 0.72 0.99 13.88
CA ARG A 17 1.65 1.68 14.79
C ARG A 17 0.98 2.83 15.55
N LEU A 18 -0.05 3.44 14.97
CA LEU A 18 -0.90 4.44 15.63
C LEU A 18 -2.01 3.83 16.49
N GLY A 19 -2.02 2.50 16.67
CA GLY A 19 -3.01 1.78 17.46
C GLY A 19 -4.32 1.51 16.72
N LEU A 20 -4.36 1.64 15.38
CA LEU A 20 -5.51 1.25 14.57
C LEU A 20 -5.31 -0.17 14.03
N MET A 21 -5.82 -1.16 14.76
CA MET A 21 -5.92 -2.54 14.30
C MET A 21 -6.93 -2.66 13.14
N PRO A 22 -6.89 -3.73 12.33
CA PRO A 22 -7.81 -3.92 11.19
C PRO A 22 -9.30 -3.76 11.54
N THR A 23 -9.72 -4.15 12.75
CA THR A 23 -11.09 -3.93 13.26
C THR A 23 -11.42 -2.45 13.39
N GLN A 24 -10.52 -1.65 13.93
CA GLN A 24 -10.68 -0.20 14.09
C GLN A 24 -10.64 0.49 12.73
N VAL A 25 -9.74 0.08 11.83
CA VAL A 25 -9.69 0.60 10.45
C VAL A 25 -11.02 0.34 9.72
N SER A 26 -11.56 -0.88 9.80
CA SER A 26 -12.86 -1.20 9.21
C SER A 26 -13.98 -0.32 9.78
N ARG A 27 -13.99 -0.08 11.09
CA ARG A 27 -14.95 0.81 11.76
C ARG A 27 -14.81 2.27 11.33
N GLU A 28 -13.59 2.79 11.23
CA GLU A 28 -13.30 4.16 10.74
C GLU A 28 -13.79 4.35 9.30
N LEU A 29 -13.68 3.30 8.50
CA LEU A 29 -14.19 3.25 7.12
C LEU A 29 -15.68 2.87 7.05
N ARG A 30 -16.40 2.90 8.19
CA ARG A 30 -17.84 2.59 8.29
C ARG A 30 -18.22 1.23 7.68
N GLY A 31 -17.33 0.24 7.76
CA GLY A 31 -17.54 -1.10 7.21
C GLY A 31 -17.40 -1.20 5.69
N ALA A 32 -17.00 -0.14 4.98
CA ALA A 32 -16.78 -0.16 3.53
C ALA A 32 -15.71 -1.18 3.10
N ILE A 33 -14.79 -1.50 4.02
CA ILE A 33 -13.78 -2.55 3.88
C ILE A 33 -13.83 -3.42 5.13
N SER A 34 -13.99 -4.73 4.95
CA SER A 34 -14.03 -5.68 6.07
C SER A 34 -12.64 -5.90 6.68
N GLU A 35 -12.60 -6.32 7.94
CA GLU A 35 -11.35 -6.68 8.63
C GLU A 35 -10.56 -7.76 7.86
N ARG A 36 -11.25 -8.74 7.28
CA ARG A 36 -10.62 -9.78 6.45
C ARG A 36 -9.92 -9.19 5.24
N GLN A 37 -10.58 -8.31 4.49
CA GLN A 37 -9.97 -7.65 3.33
C GLN A 37 -8.75 -6.81 3.73
N LEU A 38 -8.82 -6.11 4.86
CA LEU A 38 -7.67 -5.35 5.38
C LEU A 38 -6.49 -6.26 5.72
N ARG A 39 -6.76 -7.46 6.28
CA ARG A 39 -5.73 -8.49 6.48
C ARG A 39 -5.17 -8.99 5.15
N ASP A 40 -6.01 -9.32 4.18
CA ASP A 40 -5.58 -9.77 2.85
C ASP A 40 -4.69 -8.71 2.16
N TYR A 41 -4.99 -7.42 2.33
CA TYR A 41 -4.16 -6.32 1.81
C TYR A 41 -2.82 -6.19 2.54
N ALA A 42 -2.80 -6.34 3.87
CA ALA A 42 -1.58 -6.29 4.67
C ALA A 42 -0.65 -7.48 4.39
N GLU A 43 -1.23 -8.66 4.20
CA GLU A 43 -0.53 -9.89 3.84
C GLU A 43 -0.12 -9.91 2.36
N GLN A 44 -0.60 -8.96 1.56
CA GLN A 44 -0.39 -8.85 0.11
C GLN A 44 -1.01 -10.01 -0.68
N VAL A 45 -2.05 -10.65 -0.14
CA VAL A 45 -2.86 -11.67 -0.83
C VAL A 45 -3.69 -11.04 -1.94
N SER A 46 -4.15 -9.80 -1.75
CA SER A 46 -4.86 -9.01 -2.76
C SER A 46 -4.53 -7.53 -2.64
N ALA A 47 -4.95 -6.75 -3.65
CA ALA A 47 -4.88 -5.29 -3.61
C ALA A 47 -6.31 -4.70 -3.53
N PRO A 48 -6.49 -3.55 -2.86
CA PRO A 48 -7.74 -2.82 -2.91
C PRO A 48 -8.04 -2.33 -4.33
N SER A 49 -9.33 -2.25 -4.67
CA SER A 49 -9.77 -1.49 -5.84
C SER A 49 -9.44 -0.01 -5.66
N HIS A 50 -9.40 0.76 -6.76
CA HIS A 50 -9.07 2.20 -6.72
C HIS A 50 -9.82 2.95 -5.60
N TRP A 51 -11.15 2.86 -5.58
CA TRP A 51 -11.98 3.51 -4.56
C TRP A 51 -11.66 3.07 -3.13
N ARG A 52 -11.45 1.77 -2.89
CA ARG A 52 -11.07 1.28 -1.56
C ARG A 52 -9.68 1.76 -1.14
N GLY A 53 -8.75 1.84 -2.10
CA GLY A 53 -7.43 2.40 -1.90
C GLY A 53 -7.50 3.88 -1.50
N GLU A 54 -8.36 4.67 -2.15
CA GLU A 54 -8.59 6.07 -1.78
C GLU A 54 -9.08 6.21 -0.34
N LEU A 55 -10.02 5.37 0.09
CA LEU A 55 -10.52 5.38 1.47
C LEU A 55 -9.42 5.08 2.51
N ILE A 56 -8.56 4.09 2.22
CA ILE A 56 -7.45 3.75 3.10
C ILE A 56 -6.42 4.90 3.15
N LEU A 57 -6.09 5.49 2.00
CA LEU A 57 -5.13 6.59 1.90
C LEU A 57 -5.63 7.85 2.60
N ASP A 58 -6.90 8.20 2.46
CA ASP A 58 -7.52 9.32 3.17
C ASP A 58 -7.44 9.12 4.69
N LEU A 59 -7.77 7.92 5.17
CA LEU A 59 -7.62 7.58 6.59
C LEU A 59 -6.17 7.69 7.05
N TRP A 60 -5.22 7.16 6.28
CA TRP A 60 -3.80 7.23 6.58
C TRP A 60 -3.30 8.68 6.65
N CYS A 61 -3.68 9.54 5.69
CA CYS A 61 -3.32 10.96 5.70
C CYS A 61 -3.87 11.64 6.96
N ARG A 62 -5.16 11.43 7.28
CA ARG A 62 -5.80 12.00 8.47
C ARG A 62 -5.18 11.53 9.79
N ARG A 63 -4.73 10.28 9.87
CA ARG A 63 -4.17 9.69 11.11
C ARG A 63 -2.69 9.97 11.31
N THR A 64 -1.91 10.01 10.23
CA THR A 64 -0.47 10.29 10.30
C THR A 64 -0.14 11.78 10.20
N GLY A 65 -1.06 12.61 9.69
CA GLY A 65 -0.82 14.02 9.36
C GLY A 65 0.07 14.21 8.13
N ARG A 66 0.41 13.15 7.40
CA ARG A 66 1.29 13.19 6.22
C ARG A 66 0.50 13.43 4.95
N ALA A 67 1.18 13.93 3.92
CA ALA A 67 0.56 14.11 2.61
C ALA A 67 0.50 12.76 1.87
N ARG A 68 -0.47 12.64 0.96
CA ARG A 68 -0.59 11.46 0.08
C ARG A 68 0.68 11.14 -0.71
N GLY A 69 1.46 12.17 -1.05
CA GLY A 69 2.75 12.02 -1.73
C GLY A 69 3.76 11.19 -0.93
N ASP A 70 3.68 11.25 0.40
CA ASP A 70 4.57 10.57 1.34
C ASP A 70 4.15 9.13 1.62
N ALA A 71 3.01 8.68 1.09
CA ALA A 71 2.52 7.34 1.33
C ALA A 71 3.50 6.30 0.76
N PRO A 72 3.78 5.22 1.52
CA PRO A 72 4.67 4.14 1.08
C PRO A 72 4.32 3.62 -0.31
N ARG A 73 5.34 3.47 -1.14
CA ARG A 73 5.22 3.02 -2.53
C ARG A 73 6.21 1.90 -2.78
N ARG A 74 5.79 0.87 -3.51
CA ARG A 74 6.73 -0.12 -4.01
C ARG A 74 7.48 0.48 -5.18
N ALA A 75 8.81 0.45 -5.08
CA ALA A 75 9.63 0.55 -6.27
C ALA A 75 9.30 -0.67 -7.12
N SER A 76 8.52 -0.48 -8.20
CA SER A 76 8.38 -1.48 -9.23
C SER A 76 9.77 -1.62 -9.84
N MET A 77 10.53 -2.61 -9.35
CA MET A 77 11.81 -2.97 -9.93
C MET A 77 11.53 -3.21 -11.41
N LEU A 78 12.05 -2.32 -12.25
CA LEU A 78 12.31 -2.64 -13.64
C LEU A 78 13.03 -3.98 -13.59
N ARG A 79 12.37 -5.02 -14.10
CA ARG A 79 12.99 -6.30 -14.38
C ARG A 79 14.15 -5.97 -15.31
N THR A 80 15.35 -5.81 -14.77
CA THR A 80 16.55 -5.58 -15.54
C THR A 80 16.65 -6.76 -16.50
N MET A 81 16.32 -6.53 -17.76
CA MET A 81 16.67 -7.45 -18.82
C MET A 81 18.20 -7.60 -18.76
N PRO A 82 18.76 -8.81 -18.80
CA PRO A 82 20.20 -8.97 -18.91
C PRO A 82 20.61 -8.54 -20.32
N SER A 83 20.84 -7.24 -20.51
CA SER A 83 21.43 -6.73 -21.74
C SER A 83 22.94 -6.69 -21.59
N ALA A 84 23.57 -7.70 -22.18
CA ALA A 84 24.81 -7.66 -22.95
C ALA A 84 25.98 -6.82 -22.42
N ARG A 85 27.11 -7.53 -22.19
CA ARG A 85 28.51 -7.17 -22.49
C ARG A 85 29.38 -8.36 -22.03
N GLU A 86 30.39 -8.85 -22.72
CA GLU A 86 31.21 -8.30 -23.80
C GLU A 86 31.95 -9.47 -24.49
N VAL A 87 31.96 -9.49 -25.83
CA VAL A 87 32.96 -10.27 -26.58
C VAL A 87 34.20 -9.39 -26.59
N GLN A 88 35.25 -9.79 -25.88
CA GLN A 88 36.56 -9.16 -26.02
C GLN A 88 37.47 -10.07 -26.84
N VAL A 89 38.12 -9.42 -27.80
CA VAL A 89 39.00 -9.90 -28.87
C VAL A 89 40.22 -10.65 -28.35
#